data_AF-A0A3N4J4T0-F1
#
_entry.id   AF-A0A3N4J4T0-F1
#
_cell.length_a   1.000
_cell.length_b   1.000
_cell.length_c   1.000
_cell.angle_alpha   90.00
_cell.angle_beta   90.00
_cell.angle_gamma   90.00
#
_symmetry.space_group_name_H-M   'P 1'
#
loop_
_entity.id
_entity.type
_entity.pdbx_description
1 polymer ?
#
loop_
_entity_poly.entity_id
_entity_poly.type
_entity_poly.pdbx_seq_one_letter_code
_entity_poly.pdbx_strand_id
1 'polypeptide(L)' 'YKTEMCRNWNEVGDCRYGRSCQFAHGQKELRPVVRHGQWKTKTCMAWLNGGCTYGSRCCY' A
#
# COMPACT_ATOMS: atom_id res chain seq x y z
N TYR A 1 -7.83 -2.73 -4.67
CA TYR A 1 -7.45 -2.64 -6.09
C TYR A 1 -7.12 -1.18 -6.41
N LYS A 2 -5.94 -0.92 -6.98
CA LYS A 2 -5.35 0.41 -7.26
C LYS A 2 -5.29 1.37 -6.06
N THR A 3 -4.96 0.84 -4.89
CA THR A 3 -4.88 1.61 -3.63
C THR A 3 -3.46 2.11 -3.33
N GLU A 4 -2.47 1.66 -4.09
CA GLU A 4 -1.07 2.05 -3.97
C GLU A 4 -0.51 2.29 -5.38
N MET A 5 0.52 3.13 -5.50
CA MET A 5 1.18 3.42 -6.77
C MET A 5 1.97 2.22 -7.29
N CYS A 6 1.93 2.01 -8.60
CA CYS A 6 2.75 1.03 -9.27
C CYS A 6 4.20 1.51 -9.28
N ARG A 7 5.08 0.76 -8.62
CA ARG A 7 6.50 1.11 -8.53
C ARG A 7 7.17 1.17 -9.90
N ASN A 8 7.01 0.13 -10.72
CA ASN A 8 7.60 0.08 -12.06
C ASN A 8 7.14 1.24 -12.94
N TRP A 9 5.84 1.53 -12.95
CA TRP A 9 5.31 2.66 -13.70
C TRP A 9 5.87 4.00 -13.20
N ASN A 10 6.00 4.16 -11.88
CA ASN A 10 6.49 5.40 -11.29
C ASN A 10 8.00 5.61 -11.47
N GLU A 11 8.81 4.54 -11.40
CA GLU A 11 10.27 4.61 -11.50
C GLU A 11 10.77 4.53 -12.95
N VAL A 12 10.17 3.67 -13.77
CA VAL A 12 10.63 3.35 -15.14
C VAL A 12 9.74 3.98 -16.21
N GLY A 13 8.50 4.38 -15.84
CA GLY A 13 7.51 4.85 -16.81
C GLY A 13 6.79 3.74 -17.57
N ASP A 14 7.13 2.47 -17.31
CA ASP A 14 6.52 1.32 -17.96
C ASP A 14 6.13 0.22 -16.95
N CYS A 15 5.07 -0.51 -17.27
CA CYS A 15 4.58 -1.61 -16.45
C CYS A 15 4.14 -2.78 -17.32
N ARG A 16 4.81 -3.92 -17.15
CA ARG A 16 4.51 -5.21 -17.80
C ARG A 16 3.05 -5.67 -17.70
N TYR A 17 2.30 -5.18 -16.72
CA TYR A 17 0.89 -5.55 -16.51
C TYR A 17 -0.09 -4.63 -17.24
N GLY A 18 0.40 -3.53 -17.84
CA GLY A 18 -0.43 -2.58 -18.59
C GLY A 18 -1.66 -2.14 -17.80
N ARG A 19 -2.83 -2.15 -18.46
CA ARG A 19 -4.11 -1.76 -17.85
C ARG A 19 -4.61 -2.73 -16.79
N SER A 20 -4.12 -3.97 -16.78
CA SER A 20 -4.49 -5.01 -15.81
C SER A 20 -3.70 -4.92 -14.51
N CYS A 21 -2.80 -3.93 -14.37
CA CYS A 21 -2.06 -3.71 -13.13
C CYS A 21 -3.00 -3.49 -11.95
N GLN A 22 -2.71 -4.18 -10.83
CA GLN A 22 -3.47 -4.02 -9.59
C GLN A 22 -3.10 -2.75 -8.82
N PHE A 23 -2.04 -2.07 -9.23
CA PHE A 23 -1.55 -0.81 -8.67
C PHE A 23 -1.91 0.36 -9.60
N ALA A 24 -1.94 1.58 -9.05
CA ALA A 24 -2.27 2.77 -9.81
C ALA A 24 -1.08 3.24 -10.67
N HIS A 25 -1.31 3.55 -11.95
CA HIS A 25 -0.31 4.15 -12.86
C HIS A 25 -0.33 5.69 -12.81
N GLY A 26 -0.90 6.28 -11.76
CA GLY A 26 -0.97 7.72 -11.59
C GLY A 26 -2.11 8.11 -10.66
N GLN A 27 -2.11 9.37 -10.24
CA GLN A 27 -3.03 9.86 -9.22
C GLN A 27 -4.50 9.66 -9.58
N LYS A 28 -4.85 9.70 -10.88
CA LYS A 28 -6.21 9.46 -11.37
C LYS A 28 -6.70 8.04 -11.12
N GLU A 29 -5.80 7.06 -11.09
CA GLU A 29 -6.16 5.67 -10.84
C GLU A 29 -6.07 5.28 -9.35
N LEU A 30 -5.44 6.12 -8.52
CA LEU A 30 -5.25 5.85 -7.10
C LEU A 30 -6.57 5.99 -6.35
N ARG A 31 -6.99 4.88 -5.74
CA ARG A 31 -8.23 4.81 -4.96
C ARG A 31 -7.93 5.00 -3.48
N PRO A 32 -8.78 5.74 -2.75
CA PRO A 32 -8.67 5.85 -1.31
C PRO A 32 -8.87 4.49 -0.65
N VAL A 33 -8.11 4.22 0.41
CA VAL A 33 -8.30 3.02 1.23
C VAL A 33 -9.29 3.35 2.34
N VAL A 34 -10.48 2.76 2.29
CA VAL A 34 -11.39 2.76 3.44
C VAL A 34 -10.83 1.80 4.49
N ARG A 35 -10.33 2.36 5.59
CA ARG A 35 -9.82 1.59 6.73
C ARG A 35 -10.93 1.46 7.78
N HIS A 36 -10.91 0.37 8.53
CA HIS A 36 -11.76 0.22 9.71
C HIS A 36 -11.34 1.21 10.80
N GLY A 37 -12.28 1.70 11.62
CA GLY A 37 -12.01 2.73 12.63
C GLY A 37 -10.99 2.35 13.72
N GLN A 38 -10.65 1.06 13.83
CA GLN A 38 -9.61 0.54 14.73
C GLN A 38 -8.22 0.45 14.09
N TRP A 39 -8.05 0.97 12.87
CA TRP A 39 -6.76 0.99 12.19
C TRP A 39 -5.75 1.86 12.95
N LYS A 40 -4.64 1.26 13.37
CA LYS A 40 -3.55 1.91 14.12
C LYS A 40 -3.98 2.57 15.43
N THR A 41 -5.03 2.06 16.06
CA THR A 41 -5.48 2.58 17.36
C THR A 41 -4.78 1.91 18.55
N LYS A 42 -4.22 0.71 18.33
CA LYS A 42 -3.45 -0.04 19.34
C LYS A 42 -2.00 -0.10 18.87
N THR A 43 -1.07 -0.37 19.78
CA THR A 43 0.36 -0.47 19.46
C THR A 43 0.74 -1.88 19.01
N CYS A 44 1.46 -1.98 17.90
CA CYS A 44 2.05 -3.23 17.44
C CYS A 44 3.24 -3.65 18.32
N MET A 45 3.04 -4.67 19.17
CA MET A 45 4.12 -5.22 20.02
C MET A 45 5.28 -5.81 19.20
N ALA A 46 5.00 -6.40 18.03
CA ALA A 46 6.04 -6.93 17.15
C ALA A 46 6.94 -5.81 16.59
N TRP A 47 6.36 -4.63 16.31
CA TRP A 47 7.13 -3.46 15.89
C TRP A 47 8.05 -2.98 17.02
N LEU A 48 7.56 -2.95 18.26
CA LEU A 48 8.36 -2.58 19.43
C LEU A 48 9.48 -3.58 19.74
N ASN A 49 9.25 -4.88 19.51
CA ASN A 49 10.17 -5.96 19.83
C ASN A 49 11.26 -6.22 18.77
N GLY A 50 11.43 -5.32 17.80
CA GLY A 50 12.53 -5.39 16.83
C GLY A 50 12.12 -5.51 15.36
N GLY A 51 10.83 -5.60 15.04
CA GLY A 51 10.35 -5.42 13.67
C GLY A 51 9.04 -6.15 13.36
N CYS A 52 8.10 -5.46 12.68
CA CYS A 52 6.89 -6.07 12.14
C CYS A 52 7.06 -6.37 10.65
N THR A 53 6.83 -7.61 10.25
CA THR A 53 6.85 -8.05 8.85
C THR A 53 5.79 -7.36 7.99
N TYR A 54 4.71 -6.87 8.60
CA TYR A 54 3.66 -6.12 7.90
C TYR A 54 4.05 -4.66 7.61
N GLY A 55 5.07 -4.12 8.26
CA GLY A 55 5.55 -2.76 8.04
C GLY A 55 4.45 -1.70 8.08
N SER A 56 4.41 -0.84 7.07
CA SER A 56 3.40 0.22 6.90
C SER A 56 1.98 -0.31 6.68
N ARG A 57 1.83 -1.61 6.38
CA ARG A 57 0.54 -2.30 6.25
C ARG A 57 0.06 -2.93 7.55
N CYS A 58 0.78 -2.77 8.66
CA CYS A 58 0.29 -3.22 9.96
C CYS A 58 -0.93 -2.40 10.39
N CYS A 59 -2.01 -3.09 10.82
CA CYS A 59 -3.23 -2.47 11.33
C CYS A 59 -3.18 -2.09 12.82
N TYR A 60 -2.09 -2.44 13.50
CA TYR A 60 -1.74 -2.03 14.85
C TYR A 60 -0.61 -0.99 14.82
#